data_AF-A0A6P0MCZ8-F1
#
_entry.id   AF-A0A6P0MCZ8-F1
#
_cell.length_a   1.000
_cell.length_b   1.000
_cell.length_c   1.000
_cell.angle_alpha   90.00
_cell.angle_beta   90.00
_cell.angle_gamma   90.00
#
_symmetry.space_group_name_H-M   'P 1'
#
loop_
_entity.id
_entity.type
_entity.pdbx_description
1 polymer ?
#
loop_
_entity_poly.entity_id
_entity_poly.type
_entity_poly.pdbx_seq_one_letter_code
_entity_poly.pdbx_strand_id
1 'polypeptide(L)'
;MVNKCFLETDGYQIIFELSSIKDSQKLVNLVIELRLDPQLGEMSVRSVPSRIAPQNLQGLVSYFEQHIFALKADSNNESPVFLTEGLGFQMQALAGEFYTEAEGNCNIRVMINVGKHSQGYASTYIGGESVVEFFKIHSFTSEIQAVLREFRWN
;
A
#
# COMPACT_ATOMS: atom_id res chain seq x y z
N MET A 1 5.24 -4.81 -19.25
CA MET A 1 5.85 -3.63 -18.60
C MET A 1 5.63 -3.78 -17.10
N VAL A 2 6.59 -3.39 -16.27
CA VAL A 2 6.44 -3.36 -14.81
C VAL A 2 6.36 -1.90 -14.40
N ASN A 3 5.24 -1.51 -13.81
CA ASN A 3 5.03 -0.20 -13.22
C ASN A 3 5.31 -0.26 -11.73
N LYS A 4 5.95 0.77 -11.18
CA LYS A 4 6.27 0.85 -9.75
C LYS A 4 5.56 2.05 -9.13
N CYS A 5 4.91 1.84 -8.00
CA CYS A 5 4.34 2.91 -7.19
C CYS A 5 4.98 2.89 -5.80
N PHE A 6 5.34 4.05 -5.27
CA PHE A 6 6.13 4.19 -4.06
C PHE A 6 5.33 4.88 -2.95
N LEU A 7 5.29 4.27 -1.77
CA LEU A 7 4.80 4.90 -0.55
C LEU A 7 5.96 5.00 0.42
N GLU A 8 6.46 6.22 0.61
CA GLU A 8 7.57 6.52 1.52
C GLU A 8 7.02 6.91 2.89
N THR A 9 7.66 6.39 3.94
CA THR A 9 7.41 6.72 5.34
C THR A 9 8.72 7.13 5.97
N ASP A 10 8.70 7.66 7.19
CA ASP A 10 9.92 8.08 7.90
C ASP A 10 10.84 6.91 8.28
N GLY A 11 10.33 5.67 8.32
CA GLY A 11 11.10 4.49 8.71
C GLY A 11 11.31 3.45 7.61
N TYR A 12 10.48 3.47 6.55
CA TYR A 12 10.56 2.50 5.45
C TYR A 12 9.91 3.02 4.16
N GLN A 13 10.20 2.36 3.04
CA GLN A 13 9.53 2.54 1.75
C GLN A 13 8.79 1.25 1.37
N ILE A 14 7.55 1.39 0.88
CA ILE A 14 6.79 0.31 0.25
C ILE A 14 6.77 0.53 -1.26
N ILE A 15 7.11 -0.51 -2.02
CA ILE A 15 7.15 -0.48 -3.48
C ILE A 15 6.15 -1.48 -4.01
N PHE A 16 5.14 -0.98 -4.74
CA PHE A 16 4.16 -1.79 -5.45
C PHE A 16 4.64 -2.02 -6.88
N GLU A 17 5.08 -3.24 -7.20
CA GLU A 17 5.44 -3.64 -8.55
C GLU A 17 4.23 -4.29 -9.24
N LEU A 18 3.66 -3.57 -10.21
CA LEU A 18 2.44 -3.94 -10.93
C LEU A 18 2.78 -4.32 -12.37
N SER A 19 2.25 -5.44 -12.86
CA SER A 19 2.40 -5.81 -14.27
C SER A 19 1.14 -6.46 -14.85
N SER A 20 0.87 -6.18 -16.13
CA SER A 20 -0.26 -6.77 -16.84
C SER A 20 -0.11 -8.27 -16.99
N ILE A 21 -1.24 -8.98 -16.92
CA ILE A 21 -1.32 -10.40 -17.22
C ILE A 21 -1.76 -10.52 -18.68
N LYS A 22 -0.92 -11.13 -19.53
CA LYS A 22 -1.34 -11.50 -20.89
C LYS A 22 -2.58 -12.39 -20.74
N ASP A 23 -3.70 -11.99 -21.35
CA ASP A 23 -4.98 -12.73 -21.40
C ASP A 23 -5.98 -12.49 -20.25
N SER A 24 -5.75 -11.54 -19.33
CA SER A 24 -6.76 -11.18 -18.33
C SER A 24 -6.76 -9.69 -18.01
N GLN A 25 -7.82 -8.98 -18.45
CA GLN A 25 -8.08 -7.60 -18.04
C GLN A 25 -8.62 -7.50 -16.60
N LYS A 26 -8.88 -8.62 -15.93
CA LYS A 26 -9.54 -8.63 -14.61
C LYS A 26 -8.55 -8.54 -13.45
N LEU A 27 -7.29 -8.94 -13.66
CA LEU A 27 -6.30 -9.04 -12.60
C LEU A 27 -4.95 -8.53 -13.07
N VAL A 28 -4.23 -7.93 -12.13
CA VAL A 28 -2.86 -7.43 -12.30
C VAL A 28 -1.94 -8.27 -11.43
N ASN A 29 -0.76 -8.61 -11.92
CA ASN A 29 0.28 -9.20 -11.07
C ASN A 29 0.81 -8.13 -10.11
N LEU A 30 0.96 -8.50 -8.85
CA LEU A 30 1.44 -7.63 -7.78
C LEU A 30 2.56 -8.32 -7.01
N VAL A 31 3.70 -7.64 -6.91
CA VAL A 31 4.76 -7.94 -5.94
C VAL A 31 4.97 -6.68 -5.11
N ILE A 32 5.06 -6.82 -3.79
CA ILE A 32 5.33 -5.70 -2.90
C ILE A 32 6.69 -5.88 -2.26
N GLU A 33 7.49 -4.83 -2.23
CA GLU A 33 8.75 -4.79 -1.50
C GLU A 33 8.64 -3.79 -0.35
N LEU A 34 9.06 -4.20 0.84
CA LEU A 34 9.25 -3.32 2.00
C LEU A 34 10.76 -3.16 2.20
N ARG A 35 11.24 -1.91 2.19
CA ARG A 35 12.64 -1.55 2.44
C ARG A 35 12.74 -0.67 3.67
N LEU A 36 13.51 -1.08 4.67
CA LEU A 36 13.80 -0.24 5.83
C LEU A 36 14.69 0.94 5.40
N ASP A 37 14.53 2.09 6.08
CA ASP A 37 15.47 3.20 5.92
C ASP A 37 16.90 2.73 6.24
N PRO A 38 17.89 2.93 5.35
CA PRO A 38 19.28 2.52 5.57
C PRO A 38 19.93 3.09 6.84
N GLN A 39 19.45 4.23 7.34
CA GLN A 39 19.90 4.83 8.60
C GLN A 39 19.42 4.06 9.83
N LEU A 40 18.30 3.33 9.69
CA LEU A 40 17.75 2.45 10.73
C LEU A 40 18.29 1.01 10.61
N GLY A 41 18.64 0.58 9.39
CA GLY A 41 19.33 -0.67 9.13
C GLY A 41 19.12 -1.20 7.71
N GLU A 42 19.86 -2.26 7.35
CA GLU A 42 19.74 -2.91 6.04
C GLU A 42 18.72 -4.06 6.10
N MET A 43 17.49 -3.79 5.69
CA MET A 43 16.46 -4.82 5.52
C MET A 43 15.63 -4.55 4.26
N SER A 44 15.49 -5.56 3.40
CA SER A 44 14.52 -5.59 2.33
C SER A 44 13.79 -6.93 2.31
N VAL A 45 12.47 -6.87 2.21
CA VAL A 45 11.61 -8.06 2.16
C VAL A 45 10.64 -7.92 1.00
N ARG A 46 10.54 -8.97 0.19
CA ARG A 46 9.60 -9.04 -0.94
C ARG A 46 8.47 -10.01 -0.64
N SER A 47 7.26 -9.63 -1.03
CA SER A 47 6.09 -10.49 -0.94
C SER A 47 6.22 -11.66 -1.91
N VAL A 48 5.47 -12.74 -1.64
CA VAL A 48 5.19 -13.71 -2.71
C VAL A 48 4.41 -13.02 -3.84
N PRO A 49 4.62 -13.40 -5.12
CA PRO A 49 3.81 -12.88 -6.20
C PRO A 49 2.33 -13.18 -5.98
N SER A 50 1.51 -12.15 -6.15
CA SER A 50 0.06 -12.22 -5.96
C SER A 50 -0.67 -11.60 -7.15
N ARG A 51 -2.00 -11.70 -7.14
CA ARG A 51 -2.86 -11.06 -8.13
C ARG A 51 -3.80 -10.11 -7.41
N ILE A 52 -4.03 -8.94 -7.99
CA ILE A 52 -4.93 -7.94 -7.45
C ILE A 52 -5.90 -7.46 -8.52
N ALA A 53 -7.17 -7.31 -8.14
CA ALA A 53 -8.17 -6.69 -8.99
C ALA A 53 -7.92 -5.17 -9.05
N PRO A 54 -8.02 -4.53 -10.23
CA PRO A 54 -7.93 -3.07 -10.35
C PRO A 54 -8.86 -2.31 -9.39
N GLN A 55 -10.02 -2.88 -9.06
CA GLN A 55 -10.99 -2.32 -8.11
C GLN A 55 -10.43 -2.27 -6.69
N ASN A 56 -9.60 -3.23 -6.28
CA ASN A 56 -8.94 -3.19 -4.96
C ASN A 56 -7.90 -2.07 -4.90
N LEU A 57 -7.16 -1.82 -5.99
CA LEU A 57 -6.25 -0.67 -6.06
C LEU A 57 -7.01 0.67 -6.03
N GLN A 58 -8.14 0.76 -6.72
CA GLN A 58 -9.02 1.93 -6.61
C GLN A 58 -9.58 2.09 -5.19
N GLY A 59 -9.92 0.98 -4.53
CA GLY A 59 -10.35 0.95 -3.14
C GLY A 59 -9.26 1.47 -2.19
N LEU A 60 -7.99 1.14 -2.44
CA LEU A 60 -6.86 1.66 -1.68
C LEU A 60 -6.71 3.19 -1.82
N VAL A 61 -6.95 3.73 -3.01
CA VAL A 61 -6.97 5.18 -3.24
C VAL A 61 -8.07 5.84 -2.39
N SER A 62 -9.30 5.34 -2.50
CA SER A 62 -10.43 5.87 -1.73
C SER A 62 -10.26 5.67 -0.22
N TYR A 63 -9.60 4.60 0.21
CA TYR A 63 -9.27 4.34 1.61
C TYR A 63 -8.42 5.47 2.21
N PHE A 64 -7.39 5.92 1.49
CA PHE A 64 -6.55 7.01 1.95
C PHE A 64 -7.26 8.36 1.95
N GLU A 65 -8.01 8.66 0.89
CA GLU A 65 -8.80 9.89 0.80
C GLU A 65 -9.80 10.00 1.97
N GLN A 66 -10.48 8.89 2.29
CA GLN A 66 -11.42 8.83 3.41
C GLN A 66 -10.72 8.98 4.76
N HIS A 67 -9.54 8.38 4.93
CA HIS A 67 -8.79 8.49 6.17
C HIS A 67 -8.31 9.93 6.43
N ILE A 68 -7.72 10.58 5.43
CA ILE A 68 -7.30 11.99 5.53
C ILE A 68 -8.49 12.89 5.85
N PHE A 69 -9.64 12.66 5.20
CA PHE A 69 -10.87 13.40 5.49
C PHE A 69 -11.35 13.18 6.93
N ALA A 70 -11.25 11.96 7.47
CA ALA A 70 -11.65 11.66 8.84
C ALA A 70 -10.72 12.34 9.88
N LEU A 71 -9.40 12.40 9.62
CA LEU A 71 -8.44 13.06 10.50
C LEU A 71 -8.71 14.55 10.69
N LYS A 72 -9.36 15.20 9.73
CA LYS A 72 -9.81 16.59 9.84
C LYS A 72 -10.81 16.81 10.99
N ALA A 73 -11.63 15.79 11.28
CA ALA A 73 -12.63 15.85 12.34
C ALA A 73 -12.11 15.26 13.65
N ASP A 74 -11.23 14.25 13.59
CA ASP A 74 -10.66 13.57 14.75
C ASP A 74 -9.23 13.09 14.47
N SER A 75 -8.23 13.73 15.08
CA SER A 75 -6.82 13.36 14.94
C SER A 75 -6.47 11.96 15.49
N ASN A 76 -7.34 11.39 16.32
CA ASN A 76 -7.19 10.02 16.83
C ASN A 76 -7.92 8.98 15.95
N ASN A 77 -8.51 9.39 14.84
CA ASN A 77 -9.23 8.47 13.97
C ASN A 77 -8.28 7.40 13.41
N GLU A 78 -8.61 6.14 13.68
CA GLU A 78 -7.96 4.98 13.07
C GLU A 78 -8.91 4.34 12.05
N SER A 79 -8.39 4.11 10.84
CA SER A 79 -9.14 3.38 9.84
C SER A 79 -9.10 1.87 10.13
N PRO A 80 -10.14 1.12 9.73
CA PRO A 80 -10.07 -0.33 9.69
C PRO A 80 -8.90 -0.82 8.84
N VAL A 81 -8.46 -2.06 9.08
CA VAL A 81 -7.44 -2.70 8.24
C VAL A 81 -8.00 -2.87 6.83
N PHE A 82 -7.32 -2.29 5.85
CA PHE A 82 -7.55 -2.52 4.43
C PHE A 82 -7.04 -3.91 4.05
N LEU A 83 -7.97 -4.77 3.60
CA LEU A 83 -7.69 -6.12 3.16
C LEU A 83 -8.02 -6.27 1.67
N THR A 84 -7.16 -7.00 0.96
CA THR A 84 -7.41 -7.39 -0.44
C THR A 84 -7.85 -8.85 -0.50
N GLU A 85 -8.69 -9.20 -1.48
CA GLU A 85 -9.17 -10.59 -1.66
C GLU A 85 -8.02 -11.61 -1.80
N GLY A 86 -6.90 -11.19 -2.41
CA GLY A 86 -5.71 -12.02 -2.57
C GLY A 86 -4.78 -12.06 -1.35
N LEU A 87 -5.07 -11.26 -0.31
CA LEU A 87 -4.27 -11.12 0.92
C LEU A 87 -2.76 -10.97 0.65
N GLY A 88 -2.40 -10.25 -0.42
CA GLY A 88 -1.00 -9.96 -0.78
C GLY A 88 -0.36 -8.97 0.20
N PHE A 89 -1.18 -8.07 0.75
CA PHE A 89 -0.81 -7.15 1.83
C PHE A 89 -2.03 -6.78 2.65
N GLN A 90 -1.74 -6.20 3.82
CA GLN A 90 -2.69 -5.56 4.71
C GLN A 90 -2.13 -4.17 5.04
N MET A 91 -3.01 -3.18 5.16
CA MET A 91 -2.60 -1.81 5.46
C MET A 91 -3.58 -1.18 6.43
N GLN A 92 -3.09 -0.41 7.39
CA GLN A 92 -3.91 0.32 8.32
C GLN A 92 -3.38 1.74 8.46
N ALA A 93 -4.21 2.74 8.16
CA ALA A 93 -3.93 4.13 8.47
C ALA A 93 -4.47 4.44 9.87
N LEU A 94 -3.62 5.01 10.72
CA LEU A 94 -3.83 5.21 12.15
C LEU A 94 -3.88 6.72 12.47
N ALA A 95 -3.95 7.06 13.76
CA ALA A 95 -3.92 8.43 14.22
C ALA A 95 -2.76 9.26 13.64
N GLY A 96 -2.97 10.57 13.60
CA GLY A 96 -2.07 11.51 12.95
C GLY A 96 -2.41 12.97 13.24
N GLU A 97 -1.71 13.87 12.56
CA GLU A 97 -1.91 15.32 12.68
C GLU A 97 -2.42 15.88 11.36
N PHE A 98 -3.53 16.62 11.42
CA PHE A 98 -4.09 17.32 10.28
C PHE A 98 -3.83 18.82 10.41
N TYR A 99 -3.16 19.41 9.41
CA TYR A 99 -3.00 20.87 9.31
C TYR A 99 -3.83 21.42 8.16
N THR A 100 -3.67 20.85 6.97
CA THR A 100 -4.44 21.15 5.75
C THR A 100 -4.63 19.88 4.91
N GLU A 101 -5.37 19.95 3.79
CA GLU A 101 -5.51 18.81 2.87
C GLU A 101 -4.18 18.37 2.23
N ALA A 102 -3.19 19.27 2.19
CA ALA A 102 -1.86 19.01 1.64
C ALA A 102 -0.78 18.81 2.73
N GLU A 103 -1.07 19.22 3.96
CA GLU A 103 -0.11 19.26 5.07
C GLU A 103 -0.67 18.52 6.27
N GLY A 104 0.08 17.52 6.72
CA GLY A 104 -0.35 16.61 7.76
C GLY A 104 0.40 15.30 7.64
N ASN A 105 0.20 14.46 8.64
CA ASN A 105 0.80 13.16 8.69
C ASN A 105 -0.14 12.18 9.38
N CYS A 106 0.10 10.90 9.15
CA CYS A 106 -0.48 9.84 9.96
C CYS A 106 0.47 8.66 10.06
N ASN A 107 0.24 7.79 11.03
CA ASN A 107 0.95 6.52 11.07
C ASN A 107 0.29 5.55 10.10
N ILE A 108 1.08 4.83 9.31
CA ILE A 108 0.61 3.69 8.54
C ILE A 108 1.30 2.45 9.06
N ARG A 109 0.53 1.39 9.28
CA ARG A 109 1.01 0.03 9.45
C ARG A 109 0.83 -0.75 8.16
N VAL A 110 1.89 -1.37 7.65
CA VAL A 110 1.84 -2.23 6.46
C VAL A 110 2.36 -3.60 6.79
N MET A 111 1.63 -4.65 6.39
CA MET A 111 2.03 -6.04 6.50
C MET A 111 2.01 -6.67 5.10
N ILE A 112 3.14 -7.20 4.63
CA ILE A 112 3.26 -7.87 3.33
C ILE A 112 3.32 -9.39 3.51
N ASN A 113 2.64 -10.13 2.64
CA ASN A 113 2.60 -11.59 2.69
C ASN A 113 3.89 -12.19 2.13
N VAL A 114 4.69 -12.86 2.97
CA VAL A 114 5.95 -13.49 2.57
C VAL A 114 5.82 -15.00 2.30
N GLY A 115 4.57 -15.48 2.21
CA GLY A 115 4.24 -16.87 1.90
C GLY A 115 3.93 -17.70 3.12
N LYS A 116 4.05 -19.02 2.99
CA LYS A 116 3.75 -19.99 4.06
C LYS A 116 4.72 -21.15 3.98
N HIS A 117 5.04 -21.74 5.13
CA HIS A 117 5.95 -22.88 5.20
C HIS A 117 5.36 -24.14 4.54
N SER A 118 4.05 -24.39 4.71
CA SER A 118 3.38 -25.59 4.18
C SER A 118 1.95 -25.31 3.73
N GLN A 119 1.39 -26.22 2.92
CA GLN A 119 -0.02 -26.16 2.54
C GLN A 119 -0.91 -26.36 3.77
N GLY A 120 -2.00 -25.58 3.86
CA GLY A 120 -2.89 -25.55 5.03
C GLY A 120 -2.44 -24.64 6.17
N TYR A 121 -1.22 -24.10 6.15
CA TYR A 121 -0.74 -23.17 7.17
C TYR A 121 -1.18 -21.73 6.84
N ALA A 122 -1.31 -20.91 7.89
CA ALA A 122 -1.50 -19.47 7.75
C ALA A 122 -0.31 -18.84 7.00
N SER A 123 -0.57 -17.76 6.28
CA SER A 123 0.50 -16.98 5.66
C SER A 123 1.28 -16.24 6.73
N THR A 124 2.60 -16.16 6.54
CA THR A 124 3.50 -15.32 7.32
C THR A 124 3.51 -13.92 6.72
N TYR A 125 3.45 -12.91 7.58
CA TYR A 125 3.51 -11.52 7.18
C TYR A 125 4.68 -10.82 7.87
N ILE A 126 5.33 -9.92 7.15
CA ILE A 126 6.37 -9.03 7.67
C ILE A 126 5.93 -7.61 7.39
N GLY A 127 6.19 -6.70 8.31
CA GLY A 127 5.69 -5.35 8.21
C GLY A 127 6.41 -4.34 9.07
N GLY A 128 5.96 -3.10 8.95
CA GLY A 128 6.41 -1.98 9.73
C GLY A 128 5.27 -1.02 10.00
N GLU A 129 5.48 -0.14 10.96
CA GLU A 129 4.62 0.99 11.25
C GLU A 129 5.48 2.24 11.32
N SER A 130 5.07 3.30 10.64
CA SER A 130 5.80 4.57 10.61
C SER A 130 4.89 5.71 10.20
N VAL A 131 5.33 6.92 10.53
CA VAL A 131 4.71 8.17 10.08
C VAL A 131 4.89 8.33 8.56
N VAL A 132 3.84 8.80 7.89
CA VAL A 132 3.85 9.24 6.50
C VAL A 132 3.21 10.62 6.39
N GLU A 133 3.74 11.43 5.48
CA GLU A 133 3.19 12.76 5.17
C GLU A 133 2.10 12.67 4.10
N PHE A 134 1.06 13.51 4.20
CA PHE A 134 -0.07 13.48 3.26
C PHE A 134 0.34 13.66 1.81
N PHE A 135 1.33 14.51 1.51
CA PHE A 135 1.80 14.67 0.14
C PHE A 135 2.40 13.37 -0.43
N LYS A 136 3.06 12.53 0.40
CA LYS A 136 3.59 11.22 -0.01
C LYS A 136 2.46 10.24 -0.31
N ILE A 137 1.37 10.27 0.50
CA ILE A 137 0.14 9.51 0.21
C ILE A 137 -0.46 9.97 -1.13
N HIS A 138 -0.60 11.28 -1.36
CA HIS A 138 -1.17 11.83 -2.60
C HIS A 138 -0.34 11.49 -3.84
N SER A 139 0.99 11.54 -3.74
CA SER A 139 1.90 11.07 -4.79
C SER A 139 1.67 9.60 -5.09
N PHE A 140 1.66 8.75 -4.07
CA PHE A 140 1.45 7.31 -4.20
C PHE A 140 0.09 6.97 -4.85
N THR A 141 -1.01 7.59 -4.39
CA THR A 141 -2.34 7.33 -4.94
C THR A 141 -2.46 7.83 -6.39
N SER A 142 -1.80 8.94 -6.72
CA SER A 142 -1.71 9.45 -8.09
C SER A 142 -0.96 8.48 -9.02
N GLU A 143 0.14 7.88 -8.55
CA GLU A 143 0.87 6.85 -9.28
C GLU A 143 -0.01 5.61 -9.53
N ILE A 144 -0.73 5.13 -8.51
CA ILE A 144 -1.69 4.02 -8.67
C ILE A 144 -2.73 4.37 -9.74
N GLN A 145 -3.33 5.56 -9.67
CA GLN A 145 -4.34 5.98 -10.64
C GLN A 145 -3.76 6.06 -12.07
N ALA A 146 -2.52 6.50 -12.24
CA ALA A 146 -1.85 6.51 -13.54
C ALA A 146 -1.69 5.09 -14.10
N VAL A 147 -1.20 4.16 -13.29
CA VAL A 147 -1.06 2.74 -13.66
C VAL A 147 -2.42 2.11 -14.00
N LEU A 148 -3.46 2.42 -13.24
CA LEU A 148 -4.82 1.95 -13.50
C LEU A 148 -5.37 2.46 -14.84
N ARG A 149 -5.03 3.70 -15.23
CA ARG A 149 -5.40 4.22 -16.55
C ARG A 149 -4.72 3.42 -17.65
N GLU A 150 -3.44 3.12 -17.54
CA GLU A 150 -2.70 2.33 -18.55
C GLU A 150 -3.27 0.92 -18.76
N PHE A 151 -3.77 0.28 -17.70
CA PHE A 151 -4.39 -1.04 -17.80
C PHE A 151 -5.78 -1.02 -18.46
N ARG A 152 -6.46 0.13 -18.54
CA ARG A 152 -7.77 0.25 -19.21
C ARG A 152 -7.66 0.34 -20.75
N TRP A 153 -6.46 0.55 -21.29
CA TRP A 153 -6.22 0.77 -22.73
C TRP A 153 -5.40 -0.35 -23.41
N ASN A 154 -5.19 -1.49 -22.74
CA ASN A 154 -4.55 -2.68 -23.30
C ASN A 154 -5.49 -3.89 -23.27
#